data_AF-A0A089M6X0-F1
#
_entry.id   AF-A0A089M6X0-F1
#
_cell.length_a   1.000
_cell.length_b   1.000
_cell.length_c   1.000
_cell.angle_alpha   90.00
_cell.angle_beta   90.00
_cell.angle_gamma   90.00
#
_symmetry.space_group_name_H-M   'P 1'
#
loop_
_entity.id
_entity.type
_entity.pdbx_description
1 polymer ?
#
loop_
_entity_poly.entity_id
_entity_poly.type
_entity_poly.pdbx_seq_one_letter_code
_entity_poly.pdbx_strand_id
1 'polypeptide(L)'
;MEHKPKPEITLQAARRLFDIIIRELEIDDNLSDRTIMLADNMALLEQLKQQHIKDIKSRGAVELFKNGTQEMYRQNKSVDAVLKIIESQRKLQAELKLTPASDRKVSGVVNPEGEGGDSGDDFTKY
;
A
#
# COMPACT_ATOMS: atom_id res chain seq x y z
N MET A 1 -8.03 22.27 -4.41
CA MET A 1 -6.62 22.69 -4.47
C MET A 1 -5.87 21.61 -5.21
N GLU A 2 -4.90 21.94 -6.06
CA GLU A 2 -4.12 20.89 -6.74
C GLU A 2 -3.08 20.33 -5.76
N HIS A 3 -3.35 19.16 -5.18
CA HIS A 3 -2.42 18.47 -4.28
C HIS A 3 -1.27 17.89 -5.10
N LYS A 4 -0.03 18.15 -4.65
CA LYS A 4 1.17 17.68 -5.35
C LYS A 4 2.01 16.83 -4.42
N PRO A 5 2.58 15.72 -4.93
CA PRO A 5 3.50 14.93 -4.13
C PRO A 5 4.74 15.74 -3.80
N LYS A 6 5.40 15.38 -2.70
CA LYS A 6 6.68 15.98 -2.30
C LYS A 6 7.74 15.95 -3.43
N PRO A 7 8.62 16.96 -3.52
CA PRO A 7 9.55 17.12 -4.63
C PRO A 7 10.56 15.97 -4.79
N GLU A 8 10.90 15.29 -3.70
CA GLU A 8 11.76 14.10 -3.71
C GLU A 8 11.14 12.90 -4.45
N ILE A 9 9.81 12.88 -4.67
CA ILE A 9 9.12 11.87 -5.46
C ILE A 9 9.29 12.23 -6.94
N THR A 10 10.21 11.56 -7.60
CA THR A 10 10.61 11.80 -8.99
C THR A 10 10.15 10.71 -9.94
N LEU A 11 9.96 9.48 -9.46
CA LEU A 11 9.49 8.37 -10.28
C LEU A 11 8.02 8.56 -10.69
N GLN A 12 7.76 8.50 -11.99
CA GLN A 12 6.43 8.66 -12.58
C GLN A 12 5.40 7.69 -11.99
N ALA A 13 5.80 6.43 -11.74
CA ALA A 13 4.91 5.44 -11.15
C ALA A 13 4.52 5.77 -9.70
N ALA A 14 5.43 6.36 -8.92
CA ALA A 14 5.14 6.81 -7.56
C ALA A 14 4.24 8.05 -7.54
N ARG A 15 4.47 9.01 -8.46
CA ARG A 15 3.58 10.17 -8.64
C ARG A 15 2.17 9.75 -9.02
N ARG A 16 2.06 8.81 -9.98
CA ARG A 16 0.77 8.25 -10.37
C ARG A 16 0.05 7.58 -9.21
N LEU A 17 0.77 6.89 -8.33
CA LEU A 17 0.17 6.30 -7.12
C LEU A 17 -0.40 7.38 -6.18
N PHE A 18 0.33 8.47 -5.96
CA PHE A 18 -0.18 9.61 -5.20
C PHE A 18 -1.47 10.15 -5.81
N ASP A 19 -1.47 10.43 -7.12
CA ASP A 19 -2.64 10.97 -7.82
C ASP A 19 -3.85 10.04 -7.72
N ILE A 20 -3.64 8.72 -7.81
CA ILE A 20 -4.70 7.73 -7.62
C ILE A 20 -5.27 7.83 -6.21
N ILE A 21 -4.42 7.81 -5.18
CA ILE A 21 -4.86 7.85 -3.78
C ILE A 21 -5.63 9.13 -3.47
N ILE A 22 -5.17 10.28 -3.94
CA ILE A 22 -5.87 11.55 -3.74
C ILE A 22 -7.26 11.50 -4.37
N ARG A 23 -7.39 10.98 -5.60
CA ARG A 23 -8.69 10.86 -6.27
C ARG A 23 -9.65 9.95 -5.52
N GLU A 24 -9.20 8.79 -5.05
CA GLU A 24 -10.04 7.89 -4.25
C GLU A 24 -10.51 8.56 -2.95
N LEU A 25 -9.60 9.27 -2.26
CA LEU A 25 -9.95 10.00 -1.03
C LEU A 25 -10.92 11.17 -1.28
N GLU A 26 -10.85 11.82 -2.45
CA GLU A 26 -11.81 12.83 -2.88
C GLU A 26 -13.19 12.22 -3.15
N ILE A 27 -13.25 11.04 -3.77
CA ILE A 27 -14.50 10.30 -4.02
C ILE A 27 -15.18 9.89 -2.71
N ASP A 28 -14.40 9.48 -1.72
CA ASP A 28 -14.89 9.01 -0.41
C ASP A 28 -15.14 10.14 0.61
N ASP A 29 -15.02 11.42 0.21
CA ASP A 29 -15.10 12.59 1.11
C ASP A 29 -14.23 12.46 2.38
N ASN A 30 -13.07 11.82 2.23
CA ASN A 30 -12.14 11.52 3.32
C ASN A 30 -10.81 12.26 3.14
N LEU A 31 -10.78 13.27 2.27
CA LEU A 31 -9.59 14.06 2.02
C LEU A 31 -9.35 15.06 3.16
N SER A 32 -8.25 14.87 3.86
CA SER A 32 -7.74 15.72 4.93
C SER A 32 -6.21 15.83 4.86
N ASP A 33 -5.63 16.82 5.54
CA ASP A 33 -4.17 16.99 5.63
C ASP A 33 -3.46 15.71 6.10
N ARG A 34 -4.07 14.98 7.04
CA ARG A 34 -3.56 13.69 7.51
C ARG A 34 -3.51 12.67 6.37
N THR A 35 -4.60 12.52 5.62
CA THR A 35 -4.66 11.54 4.52
C THR A 35 -3.75 11.92 3.34
N ILE A 36 -3.58 13.22 3.07
CA ILE A 36 -2.62 13.72 2.07
C ILE A 36 -1.19 13.35 2.49
N MET A 37 -0.83 13.57 3.76
CA MET A 37 0.48 13.16 4.29
C MET A 37 0.72 11.65 4.17
N LEU A 38 -0.30 10.83 4.42
CA LEU A 38 -0.22 9.37 4.26
C LEU A 38 -0.08 8.96 2.79
N ALA A 39 -0.78 9.65 1.87
CA ALA A 39 -0.64 9.45 0.43
C ALA A 39 0.78 9.78 -0.05
N ASP A 40 1.37 10.87 0.43
CA ASP A 40 2.77 11.25 0.16
C ASP A 40 3.73 10.17 0.65
N ASN A 41 3.57 9.70 1.88
CA ASN A 41 4.40 8.63 2.43
C ASN A 41 4.26 7.34 1.62
N MET A 42 3.05 7.00 1.17
CA MET A 42 2.81 5.84 0.30
C MET A 42 3.57 5.96 -1.03
N ALA A 43 3.52 7.13 -1.66
CA ALA A 43 4.21 7.40 -2.91
C ALA A 43 5.74 7.38 -2.75
N LEU A 44 6.27 7.93 -1.65
CA LEU A 44 7.70 7.84 -1.33
C LEU A 44 8.14 6.38 -1.15
N LEU A 45 7.37 5.58 -0.40
CA LEU A 45 7.63 4.15 -0.23
C LEU A 45 7.60 3.40 -1.57
N GLU A 46 6.68 3.73 -2.47
CA GLU A 46 6.62 3.14 -3.81
C GLU A 46 7.90 3.45 -4.61
N GLN A 47 8.38 4.68 -4.55
CA GLN A 47 9.63 5.05 -5.20
C GLN A 47 10.82 4.24 -4.67
N LEU A 48 10.96 4.15 -3.35
CA LEU A 48 12.03 3.37 -2.70
C LEU A 48 11.93 1.89 -3.06
N LYS A 49 10.72 1.32 -3.09
CA LYS A 49 10.47 -0.06 -3.51
C LYS A 49 10.99 -0.31 -4.92
N GLN A 50 10.69 0.59 -5.87
CA GLN A 50 11.15 0.45 -7.26
C GLN A 50 12.67 0.55 -7.39
N GLN A 51 13.31 1.42 -6.61
CA GLN A 51 14.77 1.53 -6.56
C GLN A 51 15.40 0.22 -6.05
N HIS A 52 14.87 -0.36 -4.98
CA HIS A 52 15.34 -1.65 -4.47
C HIS A 52 15.04 -2.82 -5.42
N ILE A 53 13.89 -2.83 -6.09
CA ILE A 53 13.59 -3.84 -7.12
C ILE A 53 14.59 -3.74 -8.28
N LYS A 54 14.92 -2.53 -8.73
CA LYS A 54 15.92 -2.32 -9.80
C LYS A 54 17.29 -2.86 -9.37
N ASP A 55 17.67 -2.62 -8.13
CA ASP A 55 18.89 -3.14 -7.55
C ASP A 55 18.92 -4.68 -7.49
N ILE A 56 17.83 -5.32 -7.03
CA ILE A 56 17.68 -6.78 -7.03
C ILE A 56 17.77 -7.34 -8.45
N LYS A 57 17.13 -6.69 -9.43
CA LYS A 57 17.24 -7.10 -10.84
C LYS A 57 18.66 -7.03 -11.38
N SER A 58 19.47 -6.09 -10.88
CA SER A 58 20.85 -5.90 -11.32
C SER A 58 21.83 -6.84 -10.63
N ARG A 59 21.69 -7.06 -9.31
CA ARG A 59 22.68 -7.79 -8.50
C ARG A 59 22.23 -9.19 -8.10
N GLY A 60 20.96 -9.53 -8.32
CA GLY A 60 20.34 -10.74 -7.80
C GLY A 60 19.99 -10.63 -6.32
N ALA A 61 19.46 -11.72 -5.76
CA ALA A 61 19.13 -11.85 -4.34
C ALA A 61 20.38 -12.06 -3.47
N VAL A 62 21.46 -12.55 -4.08
CA VAL A 62 22.74 -12.83 -3.45
C VAL A 62 23.82 -12.32 -4.39
N GLU A 63 24.83 -11.67 -3.85
CA GLU A 63 25.96 -11.14 -4.61
C GLU A 63 27.28 -11.77 -4.16
N LEU A 64 28.17 -12.03 -5.13
CA LEU A 64 29.53 -12.43 -4.84
C LEU A 64 30.33 -11.20 -4.38
N PHE A 65 30.84 -11.27 -3.17
CA PHE A 65 31.64 -10.24 -2.54
C PHE A 65 33.07 -10.74 -2.32
N LYS A 66 34.04 -9.96 -2.81
CA LYS A 66 35.46 -10.28 -2.67
C LYS A 66 36.11 -9.34 -1.67
N ASN A 67 36.75 -9.92 -0.64
CA ASN A 67 37.51 -9.20 0.36
C ASN A 67 38.96 -9.70 0.37
N GLY A 68 39.82 -9.01 -0.37
CA GLY A 68 41.19 -9.46 -0.63
C GLY A 68 41.19 -10.77 -1.42
N THR A 69 41.73 -11.83 -0.81
CA THR A 69 41.78 -13.18 -1.40
C THR A 69 40.53 -14.03 -1.12
N GLN A 70 39.63 -13.58 -0.23
CA GLN A 70 38.43 -14.32 0.12
C GLN A 70 37.26 -13.94 -0.79
N GLU A 71 36.52 -14.93 -1.26
CA GLU A 71 35.27 -14.76 -1.99
C GLU A 71 34.12 -15.35 -1.18
N MET A 72 33.06 -14.57 -0.98
CA MET A 72 31.89 -14.98 -0.21
C MET A 72 30.60 -14.50 -0.86
N TYR A 73 29.55 -15.28 -0.73
CA TYR A 73 28.20 -14.87 -1.12
C TYR A 73 27.55 -14.13 0.05
N ARG A 74 27.05 -12.91 -0.22
CA ARG A 74 26.29 -12.13 0.76
C ARG A 74 24.89 -11.83 0.24
N GLN A 75 23.93 -11.77 1.16
CA GLN A 75 22.55 -11.43 0.82
C GLN A 75 22.43 -9.97 0.37
N ASN A 76 21.61 -9.75 -0.64
CA ASN A 76 21.27 -8.40 -1.08
C ASN A 76 20.24 -7.79 -0.11
N LYS A 77 20.67 -6.77 0.65
CA LYS A 77 19.82 -6.04 1.61
C LYS A 77 18.57 -5.40 1.00
N SER A 78 18.55 -5.17 -0.32
CA SER A 78 17.38 -4.66 -1.02
C SER A 78 16.19 -5.62 -0.96
N VAL A 79 16.42 -6.93 -0.86
CA VAL A 79 15.34 -7.93 -0.72
C VAL A 79 14.54 -7.66 0.56
N ASP A 80 15.22 -7.59 1.71
CA ASP A 80 14.58 -7.31 3.00
C ASP A 80 13.94 -5.91 3.03
N ALA A 81 14.57 -4.93 2.38
CA ALA A 81 14.02 -3.58 2.29
C ALA A 81 12.68 -3.57 1.55
N VAL A 82 12.56 -4.30 0.43
CA VAL A 82 11.29 -4.42 -0.33
C VAL A 82 10.20 -5.04 0.55
N LEU A 83 10.51 -6.12 1.27
CA LEU A 83 9.53 -6.79 2.15
C LEU A 83 9.03 -5.85 3.26
N LYS A 84 9.93 -5.09 3.90
CA LYS A 84 9.58 -4.09 4.91
C LYS A 84 8.73 -2.97 4.33
N ILE A 85 9.05 -2.49 3.13
CA ILE A 85 8.28 -1.46 2.45
C ILE A 85 6.86 -1.96 2.14
N ILE A 86 6.70 -3.18 1.62
CA ILE A 86 5.38 -3.77 1.34
C ILE A 86 4.54 -3.83 2.61
N GLU A 87 5.13 -4.24 3.73
CA GLU A 87 4.43 -4.29 5.01
C GLU A 87 4.01 -2.90 5.50
N SER A 88 4.88 -1.90 5.39
CA SER A 88 4.53 -0.51 5.70
C SER A 88 3.44 0.04 4.76
N GLN A 89 3.47 -0.29 3.47
CA GLN A 89 2.43 0.07 2.51
C GLN A 89 1.07 -0.53 2.91
N ARG A 90 1.02 -1.79 3.36
CA ARG A 90 -0.22 -2.43 3.85
C ARG A 90 -0.81 -1.70 5.07
N LYS A 91 0.03 -1.28 6.01
CA LYS A 91 -0.40 -0.53 7.20
C LYS A 91 -0.99 0.83 6.83
N LEU A 92 -0.34 1.56 5.93
CA LEU A 92 -0.82 2.85 5.43
C LEU A 92 -2.13 2.69 4.63
N GLN A 93 -2.27 1.62 3.83
CA GLN A 93 -3.53 1.32 3.11
C GLN A 93 -4.69 1.08 4.08
N ALA A 94 -4.45 0.34 5.17
CA ALA A 94 -5.45 0.13 6.21
C ALA A 94 -5.84 1.43 6.93
N GLU A 95 -4.87 2.30 7.21
CA GLU A 95 -5.13 3.61 7.82
C GLU A 95 -5.93 4.54 6.92
N LEU A 96 -5.65 4.53 5.61
CA LEU A 96 -6.40 5.27 4.60
C LEU A 96 -7.78 4.67 4.32
N LYS A 97 -8.11 3.51 4.88
CA LYS A 97 -9.33 2.73 4.58
C LYS A 97 -9.47 2.41 3.08
N LEU A 98 -8.35 2.25 2.36
CA LEU A 98 -8.33 1.89 0.93
C LEU A 98 -8.24 0.37 0.74
N THR A 99 -8.72 -0.40 1.71
CA THR A 99 -8.74 -1.86 1.61
C THR A 99 -10.09 -2.29 1.05
N PRO A 100 -10.19 -3.40 0.29
CA PRO A 100 -11.47 -3.89 -0.21
C PRO A 100 -12.53 -4.16 0.88
N ALA A 101 -12.10 -4.36 2.13
CA ALA A 101 -13.00 -4.52 3.28
C ALA A 101 -13.68 -3.19 3.69
N SER A 102 -13.07 -2.05 3.36
CA SER A 102 -13.58 -0.72 3.65
C SER A 102 -14.74 -0.33 2.73
N ASP A 103 -14.72 -0.74 1.46
CA ASP A 103 -15.81 -0.53 0.48
C ASP A 103 -17.16 -1.10 0.94
N ARG A 104 -17.14 -2.19 1.72
CA ARG A 104 -18.36 -2.82 2.25
C ARG A 104 -19.18 -1.92 3.20
N LYS A 105 -18.63 -0.82 3.71
CA LYS A 105 -19.41 0.10 4.56
C LYS A 105 -20.43 0.94 3.79
N VAL A 106 -20.30 1.07 2.47
CA VAL A 106 -21.25 1.86 1.64
C VAL A 106 -22.47 1.04 1.20
N SER A 107 -22.39 -0.30 1.18
CA SER A 107 -23.53 -1.15 0.78
C SER A 107 -24.52 -1.47 1.91
N GLY A 108 -24.35 -0.88 3.10
CA GLY A 108 -25.13 -1.19 4.30
C GLY A 108 -26.28 -0.24 4.62
N VAL A 109 -26.52 0.81 3.80
CA VAL A 109 -27.72 1.66 3.95
C VAL A 109 -28.84 1.06 3.11
N VAL A 110 -29.37 -0.07 3.57
CA VAL A 110 -30.71 -0.52 3.20
C VAL A 110 -31.66 0.19 4.17
N ASN A 111 -32.60 0.97 3.62
CA ASN A 111 -33.58 1.78 4.35
C ASN A 111 -34.22 1.05 5.55
N PRO A 112 -34.37 1.68 6.73
CA PRO A 112 -35.06 1.08 7.86
C PRO A 112 -36.57 1.29 7.75
N GLU A 113 -37.20 0.86 6.66
CA GLU A 113 -38.66 0.75 6.58
C GLU A 113 -39.03 -0.43 5.69
N GLY A 114 -39.31 -1.57 6.33
CA GLY A 114 -39.71 -2.80 5.64
C GLY A 114 -39.70 -3.99 6.59
N GLU A 115 -40.86 -4.28 7.17
CA GLU A 115 -41.18 -5.47 7.96
C GLU A 115 -40.70 -6.77 7.27
N GLY A 116 -40.21 -7.73 8.06
CA GLY A 116 -40.27 -9.14 7.66
C GLY A 116 -39.10 -10.03 8.08
N GLY A 117 -39.31 -10.81 9.15
CA GLY A 117 -38.81 -12.18 9.24
C GLY A 117 -37.44 -12.38 9.86
N ASP A 118 -37.41 -12.47 11.19
CA ASP A 118 -36.43 -13.29 11.91
C ASP A 118 -36.62 -14.75 11.47
N SER A 119 -35.62 -15.32 10.81
CA SER A 119 -35.53 -16.76 10.54
C SER A 119 -34.09 -17.14 10.80
N GLY A 120 -33.86 -17.62 12.04
CA GLY A 120 -32.58 -18.07 12.52
C GLY A 120 -31.96 -19.14 11.64
N ASP A 121 -30.66 -18.98 11.41
CA ASP A 121 -29.79 -19.99 10.79
C ASP A 121 -29.82 -21.29 11.60
N ASP A 122 -30.51 -22.30 11.07
CA ASP A 122 -30.36 -23.69 11.51
C ASP A 122 -29.12 -24.28 10.83
N PHE A 123 -27.93 -24.00 11.38
CA PHE A 123 -26.66 -24.58 10.94
C PHE A 123 -25.99 -25.40 12.05
N THR A 124 -26.72 -26.38 12.59
CA THR A 124 -26.11 -27.53 13.27
C THR A 124 -26.91 -28.80 13.03
N LYS A 125 -26.60 -29.53 11.95
CA LYS A 125 -26.80 -30.98 11.87
C LYS A 125 -25.57 -31.64 11.25
N TYR A 126 -24.74 -32.21 12.10
CA TYR A 126 -23.92 -33.39 11.82
C TYR A 126 -24.43 -34.51 12.73
#